data_AF-R4PZG5-F1
#
_entry.id   AF-R4PZG5-F1
#
_cell.length_a   1.000
_cell.length_b   1.000
_cell.length_c   1.000
_cell.angle_alpha   90.00
_cell.angle_beta   90.00
_cell.angle_gamma   90.00
#
_symmetry.space_group_name_H-M   'P 1'
#
loop_
_entity.id
_entity.type
_entity.pdbx_description
1 polymer ?
#
loop_
_entity_poly.entity_id
_entity_poly.type
_entity_poly.pdbx_seq_one_letter_code
_entity_poly.pdbx_strand_id
1 'polypeptide(L)'
;MVRPKLQSGPLVRTRKMERHYVSHRGVRGDHCDFCHFSLKSSQTRREYDHFWLVENIFPYALWDGCRVTEHLLLSPKRHIESLSELTPQESTEYVQIISGMEDEGYAVYARPANSAAKSVPHQHSHFIRIDNKKIKTLYYNYLPHVLWFK
;
A
#
# COMPACT_ATOMS: atom_id res chain seq x y z
N MET A 1 1.46 3.59 36.99
CA MET A 1 1.86 2.54 36.03
C MET A 1 1.78 3.11 34.62
N VAL A 2 2.94 3.33 33.98
CA VAL A 2 2.99 3.64 32.55
C VAL A 2 2.57 2.36 31.82
N ARG A 3 1.42 2.36 31.14
CA ARG A 3 1.05 1.21 30.30
C ARG A 3 2.20 0.99 29.32
N PRO A 4 2.77 -0.23 29.22
CA PRO A 4 3.75 -0.49 28.18
C PRO A 4 3.10 -0.08 26.85
N LYS A 5 3.81 0.70 26.02
CA LYS A 5 3.39 0.99 24.65
C LYS A 5 3.39 -0.34 23.90
N LEU A 6 2.31 -1.10 24.05
CA LEU A 6 2.01 -2.29 23.29
C LEU A 6 1.91 -1.83 21.84
N GLN A 7 2.97 -2.01 21.06
CA GLN A 7 2.87 -1.86 19.62
C GLN A 7 1.91 -2.93 19.13
N SER A 8 0.84 -2.48 18.51
CA SER A 8 -0.05 -3.32 17.72
C SER A 8 0.78 -4.11 16.71
N GLY A 9 0.56 -5.41 16.64
CA GLY A 9 1.17 -6.27 15.64
C GLY A 9 0.92 -5.84 14.20
N PRO A 10 1.73 -6.20 13.21
CA PRO A 10 1.26 -6.12 11.84
C PRO A 10 0.03 -7.01 11.62
N LEU A 11 -1.02 -6.44 11.05
CA LEU A 11 -2.24 -7.17 10.64
C LEU A 11 -2.00 -7.97 9.35
N VAL A 12 -1.24 -7.41 8.42
CA VAL A 12 -1.12 -7.89 7.03
C VAL A 12 0.33 -8.16 6.59
N ARG A 13 1.32 -7.82 7.41
CA ARG A 13 2.75 -7.98 7.11
C ARG A 13 3.41 -9.00 8.01
N THR A 14 4.53 -9.56 7.55
CA THR A 14 5.41 -10.32 8.44
C THR A 14 6.07 -9.36 9.45
N ARG A 15 6.46 -9.89 10.61
CA ARG A 15 7.20 -9.13 11.63
C ARG A 15 8.47 -8.47 11.08
N LYS A 16 9.21 -9.18 10.23
CA LYS A 16 10.44 -8.66 9.59
C LYS A 16 10.11 -7.45 8.72
N MET A 17 9.09 -7.56 7.87
CA MET A 17 8.70 -6.48 6.97
C MET A 17 8.10 -5.29 7.73
N GLU A 18 7.31 -5.54 8.77
CA GLU A 18 6.76 -4.46 9.58
C GLU A 18 7.85 -3.67 10.30
N ARG A 19 8.87 -4.33 10.85
CA ARG A 19 10.02 -3.64 11.43
C ARG A 19 10.73 -2.75 10.42
N HIS A 20 10.94 -3.25 9.20
CA HIS A 20 11.57 -2.49 8.12
C HIS A 20 10.72 -1.26 7.73
N TYR A 21 9.40 -1.43 7.63
CA TYR A 21 8.47 -0.34 7.39
C TYR A 21 8.49 0.71 8.51
N VAL A 22 8.44 0.28 9.78
CA VAL A 22 8.47 1.18 10.93
C VAL A 22 9.80 1.95 11.00
N SER A 23 10.94 1.29 10.73
CA SER A 23 12.24 1.97 10.71
C SER A 23 12.31 3.01 9.60
N HIS A 24 11.81 2.69 8.40
CA HIS A 24 11.77 3.64 7.29
C HIS A 24 10.83 4.82 7.58
N ARG A 25 9.64 4.57 8.13
CA ARG A 25 8.68 5.63 8.46
C ARG A 25 9.24 6.65 9.46
N GLY A 26 10.16 6.23 10.33
CA GLY A 26 10.84 7.11 11.29
C GLY A 26 11.91 8.02 10.69
N VAL A 27 12.36 7.72 9.46
CA VAL A 27 13.36 8.48 8.71
C VAL A 27 12.65 9.11 7.51
N ARG A 28 11.98 10.24 7.72
CA ARG A 28 11.38 11.02 6.62
C ARG A 28 12.34 12.14 6.22
N GLY A 29 12.64 12.24 4.93
CA GLY A 29 13.29 13.41 4.36
C GLY A 29 12.29 14.56 4.16
N ASP A 30 12.82 15.73 3.76
CA ASP A 30 11.99 16.92 3.47
C ASP A 30 11.21 16.82 2.15
N HIS A 31 11.44 15.76 1.37
CA HIS A 31 10.85 15.55 0.06
C HIS A 31 9.82 14.43 0.06
N CYS A 32 8.83 14.52 -0.82
CA CYS A 32 7.83 13.47 -1.02
C CYS A 32 8.45 12.30 -1.79
N ASP A 33 8.48 11.12 -1.17
CA ASP A 33 9.02 9.89 -1.77
C ASP A 33 8.36 9.54 -3.12
N PHE A 34 7.11 9.97 -3.33
CA PHE A 34 6.30 9.58 -4.50
C PHE A 34 6.35 10.60 -5.64
N CYS A 35 6.91 11.79 -5.40
CA CYS A 35 7.08 12.81 -6.45
C CYS A 35 8.25 12.51 -7.39
N HIS A 36 9.20 11.66 -6.97
CA HIS A 36 10.49 11.49 -7.64
C HIS A 36 10.70 10.07 -8.17
N PHE A 37 9.63 9.39 -8.59
CA PHE A 37 9.79 8.15 -9.35
C PHE A 37 10.41 8.45 -10.72
N SER A 38 11.19 7.49 -11.22
CA SER A 38 11.79 7.53 -12.56
C SER A 38 11.82 6.14 -13.18
N LEU A 39 11.86 6.05 -14.50
CA LEU A 39 12.05 4.78 -15.22
C LEU A 39 13.35 4.05 -14.87
N LYS A 40 14.35 4.77 -14.36
CA LYS A 40 15.61 4.18 -13.91
C LYS A 40 15.52 3.55 -12.51
N SER A 41 14.42 3.78 -11.80
CA SER A 41 14.18 3.15 -10.51
C SER A 41 13.86 1.67 -10.74
N SER A 42 14.53 0.78 -10.00
CA SER A 42 14.26 -0.66 -10.06
C SER A 42 12.86 -1.05 -9.60
N GLN A 43 12.11 -0.12 -9.00
CA GLN A 43 10.74 -0.33 -8.53
C GLN A 43 9.70 -0.03 -9.60
N THR A 44 10.05 0.72 -10.64
CA THR A 44 9.10 1.16 -11.67
C THR A 44 8.75 -0.01 -12.59
N ARG A 45 7.48 -0.39 -12.62
CA ARG A 45 6.97 -1.47 -13.48
C ARG A 45 6.41 -0.94 -14.78
N ARG A 46 5.62 0.13 -14.72
CA ARG A 46 5.05 0.81 -15.90
C ARG A 46 5.02 2.32 -15.66
N GLU A 47 5.21 3.07 -16.73
CA GLU A 47 4.95 4.50 -16.78
C GLU A 47 3.70 4.72 -17.63
N TYR A 48 2.78 5.53 -17.12
CA TYR A 48 1.62 6.04 -17.82
C TYR A 48 1.79 7.55 -18.02
N ASP A 49 0.87 8.22 -18.72
CA ASP A 49 1.03 9.65 -19.00
C ASP A 49 1.03 10.46 -17.70
N HIS A 50 0.07 10.19 -16.81
CA HIS A 50 -0.08 10.89 -15.55
C HIS A 50 0.23 10.06 -14.30
N PHE A 51 0.56 8.78 -14.44
CA PHE A 51 0.80 7.89 -13.30
C PHE A 51 2.09 7.06 -13.40
N TRP A 52 2.59 6.68 -12.23
CA TRP A 52 3.61 5.66 -12.04
C TRP A 52 2.97 4.41 -11.45
N LEU A 53 3.26 3.25 -12.04
CA LEU A 53 2.99 1.95 -11.44
C LEU A 53 4.29 1.34 -10.93
N VAL A 54 4.40 1.20 -9.63
CA VAL A 54 5.64 0.78 -8.95
C VAL A 54 5.40 -0.38 -8.00
N GLU A 55 6.44 -1.15 -7.72
CA GLU A 55 6.42 -2.13 -6.63
C GLU A 55 6.36 -1.46 -5.26
N ASN A 56 5.55 -2.01 -4.35
CA ASN A 56 5.60 -1.61 -2.96
C ASN A 56 6.80 -2.26 -2.28
N ILE A 57 7.78 -1.45 -1.85
CA ILE A 57 8.95 -1.91 -1.08
C ILE A 57 8.61 -2.41 0.34
N PHE A 58 7.38 -2.18 0.81
CA PHE A 58 6.83 -2.72 2.06
C PHE A 58 5.57 -3.54 1.79
N PRO A 59 5.67 -4.63 1.00
CA PRO A 59 4.51 -5.37 0.53
C PRO A 59 3.79 -6.04 1.70
N TYR A 60 2.50 -6.29 1.49
CA TYR A 60 1.72 -7.12 2.38
C TYR A 60 2.10 -8.58 2.17
N ALA A 61 2.01 -9.36 3.25
CA ALA A 61 2.11 -10.80 3.20
C ALA A 61 0.73 -11.45 3.02
N LEU A 62 -0.31 -10.83 3.61
CA LEU A 62 -1.68 -11.34 3.64
C LEU A 62 -2.67 -10.27 3.18
N TRP A 63 -3.68 -10.69 2.44
CA TRP A 63 -4.84 -9.87 2.07
C TRP A 63 -6.05 -10.77 1.88
N ASP A 64 -7.21 -10.37 2.42
CA ASP A 64 -8.47 -11.14 2.35
C ASP A 64 -8.35 -12.64 2.72
N GLY A 65 -7.48 -12.94 3.68
CA GLY A 65 -7.23 -14.30 4.16
C GLY A 65 -6.43 -15.19 3.19
N CYS A 66 -5.83 -14.62 2.16
CA CYS A 66 -4.96 -15.29 1.19
C CYS A 66 -3.54 -14.72 1.27
N ARG A 67 -2.56 -15.42 0.69
CA ARG A 67 -1.20 -14.90 0.57
C ARG A 67 -1.14 -13.90 -0.57
N VAL A 68 -0.47 -12.79 -0.34
CA VAL A 68 -0.17 -11.80 -1.38
C VAL A 68 1.00 -12.32 -2.21
N THR A 69 0.82 -12.35 -3.52
CA THR A 69 1.88 -12.68 -4.48
C THR A 69 2.54 -11.42 -5.01
N GLU A 70 1.77 -10.35 -5.22
CA GLU A 70 2.26 -9.06 -5.69
C GLU A 70 1.52 -7.91 -5.02
N HIS A 71 2.24 -6.82 -4.77
CA HIS A 71 1.69 -5.59 -4.21
C HIS A 71 2.33 -4.40 -4.92
N LEU A 72 1.54 -3.75 -5.76
CA LEU A 72 1.95 -2.58 -6.53
C LEU A 72 1.24 -1.33 -5.99
N LEU A 73 1.81 -0.18 -6.32
CA LEU A 73 1.26 1.14 -6.05
C LEU A 73 1.09 1.89 -7.36
N LEU A 74 -0.07 2.50 -7.54
CA LEU A 74 -0.30 3.51 -8.57
C LEU A 74 -0.28 4.88 -7.91
N SER A 75 0.64 5.74 -8.33
CA SER A 75 0.79 7.11 -7.82
C SER A 75 0.72 8.10 -8.97
N PRO A 76 -0.03 9.22 -8.85
CA PRO A 76 0.03 10.28 -9.84
C PRO A 76 1.43 10.89 -9.87
N LYS A 77 1.85 11.39 -11.04
CA LYS A 77 3.10 12.16 -11.17
C LYS A 77 2.98 13.51 -10.46
N ARG A 78 1.79 14.11 -10.55
CA ARG A 78 1.44 15.35 -9.86
C ARG A 78 1.12 15.07 -8.40
N HIS A 79 1.71 15.85 -7.51
CA HIS A 79 1.44 15.74 -6.08
C HIS A 79 -0.01 16.16 -5.77
N ILE A 80 -0.82 15.20 -5.34
CA ILE A 80 -2.16 15.39 -4.79
C ILE A 80 -2.35 14.45 -3.60
N GLU A 81 -3.28 14.73 -2.70
CA GLU A 81 -3.53 13.87 -1.54
C GLU A 81 -4.84 13.10 -1.62
N SER A 82 -5.76 13.49 -2.50
CA SER A 82 -7.07 12.88 -2.69
C SER A 82 -7.35 12.57 -4.16
N LEU A 83 -8.10 11.50 -4.43
CA LEU A 83 -8.60 11.22 -5.78
C LEU A 83 -9.53 12.33 -6.29
N SER A 84 -10.16 13.10 -5.40
CA SER A 84 -11.01 14.24 -5.79
C SER A 84 -10.24 15.40 -6.43
N GLU A 85 -8.91 15.41 -6.31
CA GLU A 85 -8.05 16.44 -6.90
C GLU A 85 -7.56 16.07 -8.30
N LEU A 86 -7.90 14.89 -8.81
CA LEU A 86 -7.58 14.48 -10.17
C LEU A 86 -8.26 15.42 -11.18
N THR A 87 -7.52 15.78 -12.21
CA THR A 87 -8.08 16.43 -13.41
C THR A 87 -8.97 15.44 -14.19
N PRO A 88 -9.81 15.91 -15.12
CA PRO A 88 -10.60 15.02 -15.97
C PRO A 88 -9.77 14.00 -16.75
N GLN A 89 -8.60 14.41 -17.26
CA GLN A 89 -7.67 13.55 -17.99
C GLN A 89 -7.06 12.49 -17.08
N GLU A 90 -6.51 12.90 -15.93
CA GLU A 90 -5.97 11.98 -14.94
C GLU A 90 -7.05 11.00 -14.42
N SER A 91 -8.29 11.46 -14.23
CA SER A 91 -9.41 10.61 -13.80
C SER A 91 -9.76 9.55 -14.84
N THR A 92 -9.75 9.92 -16.12
CA THR A 92 -10.02 8.99 -17.22
C THR A 92 -8.95 7.92 -17.30
N GLU A 93 -7.67 8.33 -17.29
CA GLU A 93 -6.55 7.40 -17.30
C GLU A 93 -6.55 6.49 -16.05
N TYR A 94 -6.82 7.05 -14.87
CA TYR A 94 -6.91 6.30 -13.62
C TYR A 94 -7.95 5.17 -13.69
N VAL A 95 -9.15 5.44 -14.23
CA VAL A 95 -10.20 4.42 -14.39
C VAL A 95 -9.79 3.34 -15.40
N GLN A 96 -9.14 3.73 -16.51
CA GLN A 96 -8.62 2.78 -17.49
C GLN A 96 -7.56 1.85 -16.88
N ILE A 97 -6.63 2.40 -16.10
CA ILE A 97 -5.60 1.60 -15.41
C ILE A 97 -6.25 0.66 -14.40
N ILE A 98 -7.19 1.14 -13.58
CA ILE A 98 -7.90 0.27 -12.63
C ILE A 98 -8.60 -0.88 -13.33
N SER A 99 -9.33 -0.59 -14.42
CA SER A 99 -10.04 -1.61 -15.17
C SER A 99 -9.09 -2.67 -15.72
N GLY A 100 -7.93 -2.27 -16.27
CA GLY A 100 -6.94 -3.23 -16.76
C GLY A 100 -6.28 -4.04 -15.66
N MET A 101 -5.96 -3.40 -14.52
CA MET A 101 -5.37 -4.12 -13.38
C MET A 101 -6.37 -5.10 -12.74
N GLU A 102 -7.65 -4.76 -12.70
CA GLU A 102 -8.69 -5.68 -12.21
C GLU A 102 -8.83 -6.92 -13.11
N ASP A 103 -8.84 -6.74 -14.43
CA ASP A 103 -8.82 -7.83 -15.42
C ASP A 103 -7.56 -8.72 -15.29
N GLU A 104 -6.41 -8.12 -14.93
CA GLU A 104 -5.17 -8.85 -14.60
C GLU A 104 -5.22 -9.57 -13.23
N GLY A 105 -6.32 -9.45 -12.47
CA GLY A 105 -6.58 -10.16 -11.22
C GLY A 105 -6.12 -9.43 -9.95
N TYR A 106 -5.98 -8.11 -9.98
CA TYR A 106 -5.61 -7.31 -8.82
C TYR A 106 -6.85 -6.75 -8.09
N ALA A 107 -6.87 -6.91 -6.77
CA ALA A 107 -7.74 -6.12 -5.92
C ALA A 107 -7.23 -4.68 -5.82
N VAL A 108 -8.16 -3.71 -5.78
CA VAL A 108 -7.84 -2.28 -5.76
C VAL A 108 -8.37 -1.64 -4.49
N TYR A 109 -7.55 -0.87 -3.78
CA TYR A 109 -8.05 0.03 -2.75
C TYR A 109 -7.16 1.27 -2.60
N ALA A 110 -7.75 2.39 -2.16
CA ALA A 110 -7.04 3.63 -1.91
C ALA A 110 -7.44 4.21 -0.56
N ARG A 111 -6.53 4.95 0.08
CA ARG A 111 -6.79 5.61 1.38
C ARG A 111 -7.08 7.09 1.18
N PRO A 112 -8.08 7.66 1.89
CA PRO A 112 -8.34 9.09 1.84
C PRO A 112 -7.22 9.88 2.53
N ALA A 113 -7.09 11.16 2.19
CA ALA A 113 -6.07 12.07 2.73
C ALA A 113 -6.06 12.09 4.28
N ASN A 114 -7.23 12.10 4.91
CA ASN A 114 -7.39 12.18 6.36
C ASN A 114 -7.24 10.83 7.10
N SER A 115 -6.83 9.75 6.42
CA SER A 115 -6.65 8.45 7.07
C SER A 115 -5.38 8.42 7.93
N ALA A 116 -5.50 8.11 9.22
CA ALA A 116 -4.35 7.87 10.10
C ALA A 116 -3.45 6.70 9.65
N ALA A 117 -3.98 5.81 8.81
CA ALA A 117 -3.24 4.69 8.22
C ALA A 117 -2.48 5.07 6.93
N LYS A 118 -2.71 6.27 6.37
CA LYS A 118 -1.96 6.76 5.20
C LYS A 118 -0.59 7.26 5.66
N SER A 119 0.47 6.67 5.10
CA SER A 119 1.85 6.98 5.51
C SER A 119 2.43 8.14 4.72
N VAL A 120 2.23 8.16 3.40
CA VAL A 120 2.74 9.21 2.53
C VAL A 120 1.58 10.15 2.21
N PRO A 121 1.70 11.48 2.48
CA PRO A 121 0.74 12.48 2.04
C PRO A 121 0.92 12.73 0.54
N HIS A 122 0.63 11.69 -0.25
CA HIS A 122 0.55 11.68 -1.71
C HIS A 122 -0.43 10.57 -2.02
N GLN A 123 -1.38 10.83 -2.91
CA GLN A 123 -2.37 9.85 -3.32
C GLN A 123 -1.72 8.63 -3.95
N HIS A 124 -2.13 7.45 -3.49
CA HIS A 124 -1.72 6.20 -4.08
C HIS A 124 -2.80 5.15 -3.90
N SER A 125 -2.95 4.34 -4.92
CA SER A 125 -3.84 3.19 -4.92
C SER A 125 -3.02 1.93 -4.88
N HIS A 126 -3.46 0.99 -4.06
CA HIS A 126 -2.83 -0.30 -3.90
C HIS A 126 -3.47 -1.29 -4.88
N PHE A 127 -2.63 -1.97 -5.64
CA PHE A 127 -3.01 -3.13 -6.43
C PHE A 127 -2.42 -4.37 -5.77
N ILE A 128 -3.27 -5.28 -5.33
CA ILE A 128 -2.87 -6.48 -4.61
C ILE A 128 -3.35 -7.72 -5.34
N ARG A 129 -2.41 -8.60 -5.70
CA ARG A 129 -2.71 -9.92 -6.24
C ARG A 129 -2.44 -11.00 -5.19
N ILE A 130 -3.34 -11.97 -5.14
CA ILE A 130 -3.30 -13.08 -4.17
C ILE A 130 -3.21 -14.43 -4.87
N ASP A 131 -2.78 -15.45 -4.14
CA ASP A 131 -2.67 -16.83 -4.64
C ASP A 131 -4.01 -17.61 -4.64
N ASN A 132 -5.11 -16.98 -4.23
CA ASN A 132 -6.44 -17.57 -4.05
C ASN A 132 -6.49 -18.81 -3.13
N LYS A 133 -5.47 -19.02 -2.29
CA LYS A 133 -5.43 -20.13 -1.32
C LYS A 133 -5.74 -19.59 0.06
N LYS A 134 -6.94 -19.90 0.55
CA LYS A 134 -7.37 -19.50 1.89
C LYS A 134 -6.46 -20.10 2.96
N ILE A 135 -5.96 -19.23 3.82
CA ILE A 135 -5.15 -19.62 4.97
C ILE A 135 -6.06 -20.26 6.00
N LYS A 136 -5.79 -21.54 6.28
CA LYS A 136 -6.56 -22.32 7.27
C LYS A 136 -6.14 -22.02 8.71
N THR A 137 -4.89 -21.60 8.90
CA THR A 137 -4.34 -21.34 10.24
C THR A 137 -3.28 -20.26 10.18
N LEU A 138 -3.38 -19.28 11.08
CA LEU A 138 -2.45 -18.16 11.19
C LEU A 138 -2.00 -18.03 12.64
N TYR A 139 -0.69 -18.21 12.87
CA TYR A 139 -0.08 -18.08 14.19
C TYR A 139 0.67 -16.76 14.30
N TYR A 140 0.34 -15.98 15.33
CA TYR A 140 1.08 -14.78 15.70
C TYR A 140 2.08 -15.14 16.81
N ASN A 141 3.37 -14.96 16.55
CA ASN A 141 4.46 -15.27 17.50
C ASN A 141 4.88 -14.05 18.35
N TYR A 142 4.07 -13.01 18.36
CA TYR A 142 4.13 -11.85 19.23
C TYR A 142 2.68 -11.39 19.47
N LEU A 143 2.44 -10.55 20.50
CA LEU A 143 1.11 -10.07 20.89
C LEU A 143 0.25 -9.70 19.65
N PRO A 144 -0.80 -10.48 19.35
CA PRO A 144 -1.65 -10.20 18.21
C PRO A 144 -2.50 -8.95 18.49
N HIS A 145 -3.10 -8.43 17.43
CA HIS A 145 -4.35 -7.70 17.62
C HIS A 145 -5.37 -8.69 18.18
N VAL A 146 -5.73 -8.55 19.46
CA VAL A 146 -6.84 -9.30 20.04
C VAL A 146 -8.13 -8.66 19.55
N LEU A 147 -8.74 -9.26 18.53
CA LEU A 147 -10.06 -8.87 18.08
C LEU A 147 -11.10 -9.57 18.96
N TRP A 148 -11.55 -8.86 20.00
CA TRP A 148 -12.59 -9.35 20.90
C TRP A 148 -13.95 -8.88 20.38
N PHE A 149 -14.79 -9.80 19.92
CA PHE A 149 -16.20 -9.51 19.69
C PHE A 149 -16.93 -9.61 21.03
N LYS A 150 -17.71 -8.59 21.37
CA LYS A 150 -18.70 -8.69 22.45
C LYS A 150 -19.94 -9.39 21.92
#